data_AF-A0A2N2EXH0-F1
#
_entry.id   AF-A0A2N2EXH0-F1
#
_cell.length_a   1.000
_cell.length_b   1.000
_cell.length_c   1.000
_cell.angle_alpha   90.00
_cell.angle_beta   90.00
_cell.angle_gamma   90.00
#
_symmetry.space_group_name_H-M   'P 1'
#
loop_
_entity.id
_entity.type
_entity.pdbx_description
1 polymer ?
#
loop_
_entity_poly.entity_id
_entity_poly.type
_entity_poly.pdbx_seq_one_letter_code
_entity_poly.pdbx_strand_id
1 'polypeptide(L)' 'MRIDPLSRGYRSSIKYAAHLLKDKNIVATPGLGFGLHGEGFIRFALTTDIPELKKALQKL' A
#
# COMPACT_ATOMS: atom_id res chain seq x y z
N MET A 1 -16.08 -8.45 1.73
CA MET A 1 -14.86 -7.76 1.27
C MET A 1 -13.68 -8.47 1.91
N ARG A 2 -12.87 -9.18 1.13
CA ARG A 2 -11.71 -9.92 1.67
C ARG A 2 -10.54 -8.93 1.78
N ILE A 3 -10.04 -8.72 3.00
CA ILE A 3 -8.84 -7.92 3.23
C ILE A 3 -7.70 -8.91 3.43
N ASP A 4 -6.91 -9.13 2.39
CA ASP A 4 -5.69 -9.92 2.50
C ASP A 4 -4.55 -9.01 2.99
N PRO A 5 -3.69 -9.49 3.90
CA PRO A 5 -2.48 -8.77 4.29
C PRO A 5 -1.55 -8.58 3.08
N LEU A 6 -0.48 -7.79 3.26
CA LEU A 6 0.54 -7.52 2.24
C LEU A 6 0.95 -8.78 1.44
N SER A 7 1.35 -8.58 0.18
CA SER A 7 1.73 -9.65 -0.74
C SER A 7 2.76 -10.60 -0.09
N ARG A 8 2.71 -11.90 -0.45
CA ARG A 8 3.40 -13.01 0.28
C ARG A 8 4.89 -12.81 0.59
N GLY A 9 5.58 -11.85 -0.07
CA GLY A 9 6.98 -11.49 0.19
C GLY A 9 7.21 -10.38 1.22
N TYR A 10 6.18 -9.62 1.61
CA TYR A 10 6.31 -8.49 2.53
C TYR A 10 5.49 -8.71 3.79
N ARG A 11 6.19 -8.78 4.94
CA ARG A 11 5.54 -8.76 6.27
C ARG A 11 5.53 -7.37 6.90
N SER A 12 6.41 -6.49 6.45
CA SER A 12 6.54 -5.15 7.02
C SER A 12 5.88 -4.08 6.16
N SER A 13 4.96 -3.33 6.75
CA SER A 13 4.25 -2.24 6.06
C SER A 13 5.19 -1.11 5.64
N ILE A 14 6.20 -0.81 6.46
CA ILE A 14 7.23 0.19 6.13
C ILE A 14 8.03 -0.24 4.90
N LYS A 15 8.52 -1.49 4.89
CA LYS A 15 9.33 -1.99 3.77
C LYS A 15 8.52 -2.02 2.47
N TYR A 16 7.26 -2.41 2.55
CA TYR A 16 6.39 -2.42 1.37
C TYR A 16 6.06 -1.01 0.88
N ALA A 17 5.76 -0.05 1.78
CA ALA A 17 5.56 1.34 1.39
C ALA A 17 6.81 1.94 0.71
N ALA A 18 8.00 1.60 1.20
CA ALA A 18 9.26 2.00 0.58
C ALA A 18 9.47 1.38 -0.82
N HIS A 19 9.12 0.10 -1.01
CA HIS A 19 9.14 -0.57 -2.32
C HIS A 19 8.19 0.10 -3.32
N LEU A 20 6.94 0.36 -2.90
CA LEU A 20 5.97 1.06 -3.74
C LEU A 20 6.48 2.43 -4.18
N LEU A 21 7.11 3.18 -3.27
CA LEU A 21 7.66 4.49 -3.58
C LEU A 21 8.82 4.40 -4.57
N LYS A 22 9.82 3.56 -4.28
CA LYS A 22 11.08 3.49 -5.05
C LYS A 22 10.93 2.80 -6.41
N ASP A 23 10.18 1.70 -6.43
CA ASP A 23 10.18 0.79 -7.58
C ASP A 23 8.91 0.92 -8.42
N LYS A 24 7.82 1.44 -7.84
CA LYS A 24 6.51 1.57 -8.51
C LYS A 24 6.07 3.02 -8.73
N ASN A 25 6.78 4.01 -8.14
CA ASN A 25 6.38 5.41 -8.10
C ASN A 25 4.98 5.61 -7.50
N ILE A 26 4.68 4.90 -6.42
CA ILE A 26 3.40 4.98 -5.69
C ILE A 26 3.67 5.37 -4.25
N VAL A 27 3.10 6.49 -3.81
CA VAL A 27 3.11 6.90 -2.40
C VAL A 27 1.95 6.22 -1.67
N ALA A 28 2.24 5.59 -0.55
CA ALA A 28 1.25 4.94 0.31
C ALA A 28 1.64 5.08 1.78
N THR A 29 0.66 5.06 2.69
CA THR A 29 0.94 5.16 4.12
C THR A 29 1.10 3.76 4.73
N PRO A 30 2.24 3.45 5.37
CA PRO A 30 2.43 2.16 6.04
C PRO A 30 1.46 2.03 7.22
N GLY A 31 0.82 0.85 7.33
CA GLY A 31 -0.18 0.59 8.36
C GLY A 31 0.34 0.69 9.80
N LEU A 32 1.63 0.39 10.03
CA LEU A 32 2.26 0.57 11.35
C LEU A 32 2.17 2.01 11.88
N GLY A 33 2.08 3.01 10.99
CA GLY A 33 1.86 4.42 11.36
C GLY A 33 0.50 4.67 12.05
N PHE A 34 -0.42 3.71 12.01
CA PHE A 34 -1.72 3.75 12.70
C PHE A 34 -1.75 2.86 13.97
N GLY A 35 -0.62 2.26 14.36
CA GLY A 35 -0.49 1.40 15.53
C GLY A 35 -0.08 -0.04 15.18
N LEU A 36 0.22 -0.83 16.21
CA LEU A 36 0.76 -2.20 16.07
C LEU A 36 -0.14 -3.12 15.24
N HIS A 37 -1.45 -2.97 15.37
CA HIS A 37 -2.44 -3.76 14.62
C HIS A 37 -2.57 -3.37 13.14
N GLY A 38 -1.95 -2.26 12.73
CA GLY A 38 -1.86 -1.88 11.32
C GLY A 38 -0.67 -2.52 10.59
N GLU A 39 0.24 -3.20 11.29
CA GLU A 39 1.34 -3.89 10.62
C GLU A 39 0.81 -5.00 9.70
N GLY A 40 1.40 -5.12 8.51
CA GLY A 40 0.88 -6.03 7.48
C GLY A 40 -0.26 -5.44 6.63
N PHE A 41 -0.53 -4.13 6.75
CA PHE A 41 -1.46 -3.39 5.89
C PHE A 41 -0.84 -2.10 5.32
N ILE A 42 -1.47 -1.56 4.27
CA ILE A 42 -1.16 -0.25 3.68
C ILE A 42 -2.45 0.53 3.46
N ARG A 43 -2.38 1.86 3.57
CA ARG A 43 -3.50 2.75 3.28
C ARG A 43 -3.23 3.59 2.03
N PHE A 44 -4.21 3.63 1.13
CA PHE A 44 -4.26 4.55 -0.01
C PHE A 44 -5.33 5.62 0.21
N ALA A 45 -5.08 6.83 -0.31
CA ALA A 45 -6.09 7.88 -0.39
C ALA A 45 -6.85 7.77 -1.72
N LEU A 46 -8.18 7.85 -1.68
CA LEU A 46 -9.05 7.80 -2.86
C LEU A 46 -9.44 9.21 -3.33
N THR A 47 -8.47 10.13 -3.30
CA THR A 47 -8.68 11.57 -3.55
C THR A 47 -8.20 12.00 -4.94
N THR A 48 -8.15 11.06 -5.88
CA THR A 48 -7.73 11.28 -7.27
C THR A 48 -8.73 10.60 -8.21
N ASP A 49 -8.71 10.98 -9.48
CA ASP A 49 -9.66 10.47 -10.45
C ASP A 49 -9.51 8.96 -10.69
N ILE A 50 -10.62 8.31 -11.03
CA ILE A 50 -10.69 6.85 -11.28
C ILE A 50 -9.61 6.35 -12.25
N PRO A 51 -9.28 7.04 -13.37
CA PRO A 51 -8.22 6.59 -14.27
C PRO A 51 -6.84 6.49 -13.60
N GLU A 52 -6.48 7.45 -12.74
CA GLU A 52 -5.20 7.44 -12.01
C GLU A 52 -5.17 6.32 -10.96
N LEU A 53 -6.28 6.14 -10.24
CA LEU A 53 -6.42 5.01 -9.32
C LEU A 53 -6.25 3.66 -10.03
N LYS A 54 -6.86 3.49 -11.22
CA LYS A 54 -6.70 2.26 -12.02
C LYS A 54 -5.26 2.03 -12.46
N LYS A 55 -4.53 3.07 -12.87
CA LYS A 55 -3.09 2.98 -13.22
C LYS A 55 -2.25 2.54 -12.03
N ALA A 56 -2.52 3.06 -10.84
CA ALA A 56 -1.82 2.64 -9.63
C ALA A 56 -2.09 1.16 -9.31
N LEU A 57 -3.36 0.73 -9.38
CA LEU A 57 -3.77 -0.66 -9.12
C LEU A 57 -3.12 -1.67 -10.06
N GLN A 58 -2.87 -1.32 -11.33
CA GLN A 58 -2.20 -2.20 -12.30
C GLN A 58 -0.73 -2.50 -11.97
N LYS A 59 -0.10 -1.70 -11.09
CA LYS A 59 1.32 -1.85 -10.71
C LYS A 59 1.53 -2.64 -9.41
N LEU A 60 0.45 -2.90 -8.67
CA LEU A 60 0.43 -3.57 -7.36
C LEU A 60 0.56 -5.09 -7.47
#